data_AF-A0A947R153-F1
#
_entry.id   AF-A0A947R153-F1
#
_cell.length_a   1.000
_cell.length_b   1.000
_cell.length_c   1.000
_cell.angle_alpha   90.00
_cell.angle_beta   90.00
_cell.angle_gamma   90.00
#
_symmetry.space_group_name_H-M   'P 1'
#
loop_
_entity.id
_entity.type
_entity.pdbx_description
1 polymer ?
#
loop_
_entity_poly.entity_id
_entity_poly.type
_entity_poly.pdbx_seq_one_letter_code
_entity_poly.pdbx_strand_id
1 'polypeptide(L)'
;MQILFNELSLTGQFTDQAAFIRNGLLPFIGVLKEMQGFSTMLLKKSDVWSKMITPTSNLHSLLVNNTLRKMDAVRRLKSAIANLTNEPFWDSDSKQNPDFTYLLDGVDVRGSSPAEACERDKVVVSFVSSAASINPLNINRNGENIQLLNLTCYGILTEFLWDNKQISFELYLKARFSGGKLDFSKVDKRMDFTIIQSAEQPLFIDTFRKLEELTWEQIYIDKGLDYKEYHGISGVRKTYKFRVSQKFRCHGFRERDSFVVIGFETDHKLSDRG
;
A
#
# COMPACT_ATOMS: atom_id res chain seq x y z
N MET A 1 -3.49 3.79 -13.67
CA MET A 1 -4.68 3.26 -12.99
C MET A 1 -5.45 4.41 -12.34
N GLN A 2 -6.74 4.52 -12.60
CA GLN A 2 -7.67 5.46 -11.98
C GLN A 2 -8.30 4.83 -10.74
N ILE A 3 -8.15 5.49 -9.60
CA ILE A 3 -8.67 5.06 -8.31
C ILE A 3 -9.66 6.11 -7.85
N LEU A 4 -10.90 5.71 -7.52
CA LEU A 4 -11.92 6.66 -7.11
C LEU A 4 -11.92 6.82 -5.58
N PHE A 5 -11.96 8.06 -5.08
CA PHE A 5 -12.23 8.33 -3.68
C PHE A 5 -13.69 7.95 -3.37
N ASN A 6 -13.90 6.88 -2.62
CA ASN A 6 -15.23 6.45 -2.19
C ASN A 6 -15.83 7.39 -1.12
N GLU A 7 -16.64 8.35 -1.55
CA GLU A 7 -17.30 9.28 -0.64
C GLU A 7 -18.40 8.63 0.21
N LEU A 8 -18.89 7.43 -0.16
CA LEU A 8 -19.82 6.65 0.67
C LEU A 8 -19.14 6.02 1.88
N SER A 9 -17.80 6.03 1.93
CA SER A 9 -17.05 5.60 3.10
C SER A 9 -17.11 6.58 4.29
N LEU A 10 -17.71 7.76 4.10
CA LEU A 10 -17.83 8.80 5.13
C LEU A 10 -19.31 9.07 5.44
N THR A 11 -19.76 8.55 6.58
CA THR A 11 -21.16 8.62 7.03
C THR A 11 -21.32 9.31 8.39
N GLY A 12 -20.25 9.95 8.89
CA GLY A 12 -20.22 10.52 10.24
C GLY A 12 -19.91 9.48 11.32
N GLN A 13 -19.24 8.38 10.96
CA GLN A 13 -19.06 7.20 11.81
C GLN A 13 -18.10 7.38 12.99
N PHE A 14 -17.29 8.45 13.00
CA PHE A 14 -16.34 8.69 14.09
C PHE A 14 -16.97 9.55 15.18
N THR A 15 -16.71 9.23 16.45
CA THR A 15 -17.29 9.92 17.61
C THR A 15 -16.95 11.41 17.64
N ASP A 16 -15.70 11.73 17.27
CA ASP A 16 -15.15 13.07 17.28
C ASP A 16 -13.98 13.18 16.29
N GLN A 17 -13.44 14.39 16.15
CA GLN A 17 -12.36 14.70 15.22
C GLN A 17 -11.04 14.00 15.61
N ALA A 18 -10.78 13.78 16.89
CA ALA A 18 -9.57 13.09 17.33
C ALA A 18 -9.63 11.58 16.99
N ALA A 19 -10.81 10.97 17.18
CA ALA A 19 -11.10 9.61 16.74
C ALA A 19 -10.99 9.49 15.22
N PHE A 20 -11.54 10.44 14.45
CA PHE A 20 -11.37 10.48 12.99
C PHE A 20 -9.89 10.55 12.59
N ILE A 21 -9.10 11.44 13.21
CA ILE A 21 -7.68 11.60 12.85
C ILE A 21 -6.91 10.30 13.10
N ARG A 22 -7.07 9.72 14.30
CA ARG A 22 -6.31 8.53 14.71
C ARG A 22 -6.73 7.30 13.92
N ASN A 23 -8.03 7.06 13.80
CA ASN A 23 -8.57 5.79 13.32
C ASN A 23 -8.98 5.83 11.84
N GLY A 24 -9.34 6.99 11.30
CA GLY A 24 -9.74 7.14 9.90
C GLY A 24 -8.63 7.72 9.03
N LEU A 25 -8.13 8.90 9.41
CA LEU A 25 -7.23 9.69 8.57
C LEU A 25 -5.84 9.09 8.43
N LEU A 26 -5.23 8.62 9.52
CA LEU A 26 -3.88 8.05 9.46
C LEU A 26 -3.80 6.79 8.58
N PRO A 27 -4.71 5.81 8.69
CA PRO A 27 -4.77 4.69 7.75
C PRO A 27 -4.97 5.13 6.30
N PHE A 28 -5.91 6.05 6.07
CA PHE A 28 -6.19 6.58 4.73
C PHE A 28 -4.97 7.26 4.11
N ILE A 29 -4.22 8.06 4.87
CA ILE A 29 -2.95 8.66 4.42
C ILE A 29 -1.91 7.58 4.09
N GLY A 30 -1.89 6.47 4.83
CA GLY A 30 -1.04 5.32 4.52
C GLY A 30 -1.31 4.79 3.10
N VAL A 31 -2.59 4.59 2.77
CA VAL A 31 -3.02 4.16 1.43
C VAL A 31 -2.66 5.19 0.36
N LEU A 32 -2.91 6.49 0.60
CA LEU A 32 -2.54 7.51 -0.38
C LEU A 32 -1.02 7.56 -0.61
N LYS A 33 -0.21 7.39 0.44
CA LYS A 33 1.25 7.33 0.31
C LYS A 33 1.69 6.11 -0.50
N GLU A 34 1.04 4.97 -0.32
CA GLU A 34 1.26 3.78 -1.16
C GLU A 34 0.93 4.07 -2.63
N MET A 35 -0.22 4.69 -2.90
CA MET A 35 -0.63 5.09 -4.25
C MET A 35 0.42 5.97 -4.95
N GLN A 36 1.07 6.90 -4.23
CA GLN A 36 2.13 7.76 -4.76
C GLN A 36 3.38 6.97 -5.21
N GLY A 37 3.59 5.76 -4.69
CA GLY A 37 4.67 4.87 -5.10
C GLY A 37 4.44 4.22 -6.47
N PHE A 38 3.24 4.38 -7.05
CA PHE A 38 2.82 3.73 -8.29
C PHE A 38 2.21 4.73 -9.27
N SER A 39 2.06 4.33 -10.54
CA SER A 39 1.40 5.14 -11.58
C SER A 39 -0.12 5.13 -11.42
N THR A 40 -0.59 5.81 -10.39
CA THR A 40 -2.01 5.94 -10.04
C THR A 40 -2.49 7.38 -10.15
N MET A 41 -3.78 7.53 -10.40
CA MET A 41 -4.48 8.81 -10.41
C MET A 41 -5.68 8.69 -9.49
N LEU A 42 -5.76 9.56 -8.47
CA LEU A 42 -6.93 9.67 -7.61
C LEU A 42 -7.95 10.57 -8.29
N LEU A 43 -9.17 10.06 -8.48
CA LEU A 43 -10.31 10.85 -8.94
C LEU A 43 -11.26 11.08 -7.76
N LYS A 44 -11.81 12.28 -7.67
CA LYS A 44 -12.73 12.69 -6.62
C LYS A 44 -14.01 13.26 -7.22
N LYS A 45 -15.13 13.02 -6.53
CA LYS A 45 -16.41 13.68 -6.79
C LYS A 45 -16.36 15.12 -6.27
N SER A 46 -17.05 16.05 -6.93
CA SER A 46 -17.07 17.47 -6.54
C SER A 46 -17.53 17.73 -5.11
N ASP A 47 -18.45 16.91 -4.60
CA ASP A 47 -19.08 17.06 -3.28
C ASP A 47 -18.36 16.32 -2.14
N VAL A 48 -17.23 15.63 -2.39
CA VAL A 48 -16.57 14.76 -1.41
C VAL A 48 -16.23 15.48 -0.10
N TRP A 49 -15.89 16.76 -0.18
CA TRP A 49 -15.52 17.58 0.97
C TRP A 49 -16.69 17.86 1.92
N SER A 50 -17.94 17.74 1.43
CA SER A 50 -19.14 17.95 2.23
C SER A 50 -19.50 16.74 3.11
N LYS A 51 -18.86 15.58 2.90
CA LYS A 51 -19.18 14.34 3.62
C LYS A 51 -18.84 14.40 5.09
N MET A 52 -19.73 13.84 5.91
CA MET A 52 -19.63 13.83 7.36
C MET A 52 -18.54 12.87 7.81
N ILE A 53 -17.62 13.36 8.66
CA ILE A 53 -16.60 12.54 9.32
C ILE A 53 -17.02 12.18 10.75
N THR A 54 -17.83 13.02 11.38
CA THR A 54 -18.48 12.78 12.68
C THR A 54 -19.96 13.16 12.53
N PRO A 55 -20.83 12.93 13.53
CA PRO A 55 -22.23 13.35 13.43
C PRO A 55 -22.42 14.87 13.22
N THR A 56 -21.42 15.70 13.56
CA THR A 56 -21.54 17.17 13.55
C THR A 56 -20.50 17.89 12.70
N SER A 57 -19.47 17.19 12.20
CA SER A 57 -18.38 17.77 11.40
C SER A 57 -18.18 17.02 10.09
N ASN A 58 -17.98 17.76 9.01
CA ASN A 58 -17.63 17.24 7.69
C ASN A 58 -16.14 17.38 7.37
N LEU A 59 -15.71 16.76 6.26
CA LEU A 59 -14.32 16.76 5.84
C LEU A 59 -13.80 18.18 5.56
N HIS A 60 -14.60 19.05 4.95
CA HIS A 60 -14.25 20.45 4.72
C HIS A 60 -13.93 21.19 6.02
N SER A 61 -14.77 21.02 7.06
CA SER A 61 -14.58 21.67 8.37
C SER A 61 -13.23 21.33 8.99
N LEU A 62 -12.76 20.08 8.84
CA LEU A 62 -11.43 19.65 9.27
C LEU A 62 -10.30 20.39 8.52
N LEU A 63 -10.46 20.56 7.20
CA LEU A 63 -9.44 21.16 6.35
C LEU A 63 -9.26 22.67 6.57
N VAL A 64 -10.33 23.36 7.00
CA VAL A 64 -10.33 24.83 7.20
C VAL A 64 -10.21 25.26 8.66
N ASN A 65 -10.51 24.38 9.61
CA ASN A 65 -10.40 24.69 11.04
C ASN A 65 -8.99 25.15 11.41
N ASN A 66 -8.88 26.29 12.11
CA ASN A 66 -7.61 26.97 12.39
C ASN A 66 -6.60 26.13 13.19
N THR A 67 -7.09 25.25 14.06
CA THR A 67 -6.27 24.37 14.89
C THR A 67 -5.93 23.09 14.12
N LEU A 68 -6.95 22.41 13.58
CA LEU A 68 -6.79 21.10 12.93
C LEU A 68 -6.00 21.19 11.63
N ARG A 69 -6.15 22.27 10.85
CA ARG A 69 -5.41 22.48 9.59
C ARG A 69 -3.89 22.52 9.78
N LYS A 70 -3.43 22.81 11.00
CA LYS A 70 -2.02 22.86 11.38
C LYS A 70 -1.50 21.52 11.91
N MET A 71 -2.34 20.49 11.98
CA MET A 71 -1.90 19.16 12.36
C MET A 71 -1.15 18.50 11.20
N ASP A 72 -0.11 17.74 11.52
CA ASP A 72 0.72 17.05 10.52
C ASP A 72 -0.11 16.14 9.61
N ALA A 73 -1.01 15.34 10.19
CA ALA A 73 -1.90 14.45 9.44
C ALA A 73 -2.73 15.21 8.39
N VAL A 74 -3.30 16.37 8.74
CA VAL A 74 -4.11 17.16 7.80
C VAL A 74 -3.26 17.76 6.68
N ARG A 75 -2.03 18.20 6.97
CA ARG A 75 -1.10 18.67 5.93
C ARG A 75 -0.71 17.54 4.98
N ARG A 76 -0.43 16.35 5.53
CA ARG A 76 -0.10 15.15 4.75
C ARG A 76 -1.25 14.72 3.85
N LEU A 77 -2.49 14.77 4.33
CA LEU A 77 -3.67 14.52 3.49
C LEU A 77 -3.72 15.48 2.30
N LYS A 78 -3.59 16.79 2.55
CA LYS A 78 -3.65 17.81 1.48
C LYS A 78 -2.55 17.59 0.44
N SER A 79 -1.33 17.35 0.89
CA SER A 79 -0.18 17.05 0.02
C SER A 79 -0.40 15.77 -0.78
N ALA A 80 -0.89 14.71 -0.13
CA ALA A 80 -1.15 13.43 -0.79
C ALA A 80 -2.20 13.56 -1.89
N ILE A 81 -3.33 14.21 -1.60
CA ILE A 81 -4.39 14.46 -2.58
C ILE A 81 -3.86 15.31 -3.72
N ALA A 82 -3.18 16.43 -3.45
CA ALA A 82 -2.65 17.31 -4.49
C ALA A 82 -1.68 16.62 -5.45
N ASN A 83 -0.89 15.65 -4.96
CA ASN A 83 0.05 14.90 -5.80
C ASN A 83 -0.61 13.76 -6.59
N LEU A 84 -1.78 13.28 -6.18
CA LEU A 84 -2.46 12.14 -6.80
C LEU A 84 -3.61 12.56 -7.73
N THR A 85 -4.19 13.73 -7.52
CA THR A 85 -5.33 14.23 -8.29
C THR A 85 -4.88 15.20 -9.37
N ASN A 86 -5.49 15.09 -10.55
CA ASN A 86 -5.55 16.18 -11.52
C ASN A 86 -6.99 16.70 -11.59
N GLU A 87 -7.17 18.00 -11.80
CA GLU A 87 -8.48 18.55 -12.15
C GLU A 87 -8.85 18.11 -13.59
N PRO A 88 -10.14 17.90 -13.91
CA PRO A 88 -11.34 18.19 -13.11
C PRO A 88 -11.85 17.01 -12.26
N PHE A 89 -12.87 17.27 -11.43
CA PHE A 89 -13.65 16.23 -10.74
C PHE A 89 -14.28 15.23 -11.73
N TRP A 90 -14.39 13.94 -11.35
CA TRP A 90 -14.86 12.91 -12.26
C TRP A 90 -16.33 13.09 -12.66
N ASP A 91 -17.14 13.72 -11.80
CA ASP A 91 -18.57 13.95 -12.05
C ASP A 91 -18.84 15.03 -13.11
N SER A 92 -17.80 15.70 -13.60
CA SER A 92 -17.87 16.51 -14.83
C SER A 92 -17.71 15.70 -16.12
N ASP A 93 -17.15 14.49 -16.03
CA ASP A 93 -16.94 13.54 -17.14
C ASP A 93 -17.25 12.10 -16.65
N SER A 94 -18.49 11.94 -16.17
CA SER A 94 -19.01 10.67 -15.66
C SER A 94 -18.98 9.59 -16.75
N LYS A 95 -18.55 8.37 -16.38
CA LYS A 95 -18.59 7.19 -17.27
C LYS A 95 -19.78 6.28 -16.96
N GLN A 96 -20.54 6.55 -15.90
CA GLN A 96 -21.78 5.84 -15.60
C GLN A 96 -22.76 5.85 -16.77
N ASN A 97 -23.32 4.67 -17.05
CA ASN A 97 -24.39 4.55 -18.01
C ASN A 97 -25.72 4.97 -17.35
N PRO A 98 -26.42 5.99 -17.86
CA PRO A 98 -27.67 6.47 -17.27
C PRO A 98 -28.79 5.42 -17.25
N ASP A 99 -28.72 4.42 -18.15
CA ASP A 99 -29.71 3.35 -18.25
C ASP A 99 -29.46 2.20 -17.26
N PHE A 100 -28.31 2.19 -16.58
CA PHE A 100 -27.94 1.13 -15.65
C PHE A 100 -28.26 1.49 -14.20
N THR A 101 -28.67 0.49 -13.43
CA THR A 101 -28.77 0.58 -11.98
C THR A 101 -27.47 0.14 -11.33
N TYR A 102 -27.12 0.77 -10.21
CA TYR A 102 -25.93 0.44 -9.42
C TYR A 102 -26.38 0.31 -7.98
N LEU A 103 -26.36 -0.89 -7.42
CA LEU A 103 -26.86 -1.16 -6.09
C LEU A 103 -25.72 -1.60 -5.16
N LEU A 104 -25.58 -0.94 -4.03
CA LEU A 104 -24.77 -1.38 -2.89
C LEU A 104 -25.73 -1.87 -1.81
N ASP A 105 -25.69 -3.16 -1.47
CA ASP A 105 -26.61 -3.79 -0.51
C ASP A 105 -28.10 -3.49 -0.81
N GLY A 106 -28.45 -3.48 -2.10
CA GLY A 106 -29.82 -3.18 -2.58
C GLY A 106 -30.19 -1.70 -2.63
N VAL A 107 -29.31 -0.80 -2.19
CA VAL A 107 -29.53 0.66 -2.23
C VAL A 107 -28.93 1.23 -3.52
N ASP A 108 -29.70 2.03 -4.24
CA ASP A 108 -29.23 2.73 -5.44
C ASP A 108 -28.15 3.77 -5.07
N VAL A 109 -26.97 3.59 -5.66
CA VAL A 109 -25.78 4.42 -5.47
C VAL A 109 -25.35 5.12 -6.76
N ARG A 110 -26.25 5.32 -7.73
CA ARG A 110 -25.96 6.14 -8.92
C ARG A 110 -25.43 7.53 -8.53
N GLY A 111 -24.50 8.03 -9.33
CA GLY A 111 -23.81 9.29 -9.07
C GLY A 111 -22.80 9.23 -7.92
N SER A 112 -22.43 8.03 -7.46
CA SER A 112 -21.37 7.82 -6.47
C SER A 112 -20.07 7.30 -7.09
N SER A 113 -18.97 7.44 -6.36
CA SER A 113 -17.67 6.91 -6.80
C SER A 113 -17.63 5.39 -6.91
N PRO A 114 -18.27 4.58 -6.04
CA PRO A 114 -18.38 3.13 -6.26
C PRO A 114 -19.09 2.77 -7.57
N ALA A 115 -20.19 3.45 -7.91
CA ALA A 115 -20.85 3.23 -9.21
C ALA A 115 -19.93 3.63 -10.38
N GLU A 116 -19.24 4.76 -10.27
CA GLU A 116 -18.27 5.21 -11.27
C GLU A 116 -17.12 4.23 -11.45
N ALA A 117 -16.65 3.60 -10.37
CA ALA A 117 -15.56 2.64 -10.42
C ALA A 117 -15.90 1.38 -11.23
N CYS A 118 -17.19 0.99 -11.29
CA CYS A 118 -17.64 -0.13 -12.12
C CYS A 118 -17.36 0.09 -13.61
N GLU A 119 -17.33 1.35 -14.06
CA GLU A 119 -17.09 1.74 -15.47
C GLU A 119 -15.62 2.11 -15.74
N ARG A 120 -14.77 2.02 -14.73
CA ARG A 120 -13.33 2.35 -14.81
C ARG A 120 -12.50 1.14 -14.39
N ASP A 121 -11.37 1.37 -13.72
CA ASP A 121 -10.42 0.32 -13.34
C ASP A 121 -10.90 -0.55 -12.16
N LYS A 122 -12.14 -0.39 -11.69
CA LYS A 122 -12.73 -1.17 -10.58
C LYS A 122 -11.95 -1.08 -9.26
N VAL A 123 -11.33 0.08 -9.01
CA VAL A 123 -10.59 0.35 -7.77
C VAL A 123 -11.13 1.61 -7.09
N VAL A 124 -11.39 1.50 -5.79
CA VAL A 124 -11.77 2.61 -4.93
C VAL A 124 -10.83 2.69 -3.72
N VAL A 125 -10.71 3.89 -3.14
CA VAL A 125 -10.05 4.12 -1.85
C VAL A 125 -11.08 4.65 -0.85
N SER A 126 -11.12 4.03 0.33
CA SER A 126 -12.15 4.29 1.33
C SER A 126 -11.54 4.59 2.69
N PHE A 127 -12.24 5.42 3.48
CA PHE A 127 -12.04 5.41 4.93
C PHE A 127 -12.54 4.09 5.51
N VAL A 128 -12.02 3.74 6.69
CA VAL A 128 -12.45 2.56 7.44
C VAL A 128 -13.76 2.81 8.21
N SER A 129 -14.30 1.72 8.77
CA SER A 129 -15.43 1.74 9.71
C SER A 129 -16.77 2.18 9.13
N SER A 130 -17.01 1.95 7.83
CA SER A 130 -18.33 2.07 7.21
C SER A 130 -18.72 0.80 6.44
N ALA A 131 -20.00 0.65 6.10
CA ALA A 131 -20.48 -0.45 5.25
C ALA A 131 -19.82 -0.42 3.85
N ALA A 132 -19.45 0.76 3.36
CA ALA A 132 -18.78 0.94 2.08
C ALA A 132 -17.25 0.74 2.15
N SER A 133 -16.71 0.33 3.31
CA SER A 133 -15.28 0.06 3.52
C SER A 133 -14.88 -1.41 3.27
N ILE A 134 -15.83 -2.29 2.92
CA ILE A 134 -15.56 -3.73 2.74
C ILE A 134 -14.67 -3.95 1.51
N ASN A 135 -13.74 -4.90 1.59
CA ASN A 135 -12.88 -5.31 0.48
C ASN A 135 -13.02 -6.83 0.23
N PRO A 136 -13.44 -7.27 -0.98
CA PRO A 136 -13.89 -6.45 -2.10
C PRO A 136 -15.22 -5.73 -1.79
N LEU A 137 -15.44 -4.57 -2.41
CA LEU A 137 -16.73 -3.87 -2.37
C LEU A 137 -17.58 -4.38 -3.54
N ASN A 138 -18.70 -5.03 -3.24
CA ASN A 138 -19.57 -5.62 -4.26
C ASN A 138 -20.66 -4.62 -4.68
N ILE A 139 -20.75 -4.33 -5.97
CA ILE A 139 -21.80 -3.49 -6.55
C ILE A 139 -22.58 -4.31 -7.56
N ASN A 140 -23.90 -4.37 -7.41
CA ASN A 140 -24.77 -4.93 -8.44
C ASN A 140 -25.02 -3.86 -9.52
N ARG A 141 -24.40 -4.05 -10.68
CA ARG A 141 -24.56 -3.22 -11.87
C ARG A 141 -25.53 -3.90 -12.83
N ASN A 142 -26.76 -3.39 -12.92
CA ASN A 142 -27.80 -3.91 -13.82
C ASN A 142 -27.97 -5.44 -13.76
N GLY A 143 -27.96 -6.01 -12.55
CA GLY A 143 -28.07 -7.45 -12.31
C GLY A 143 -26.73 -8.20 -12.24
N GLU A 144 -25.63 -7.62 -12.70
CA GLU A 144 -24.29 -8.21 -12.64
C GLU A 144 -23.56 -7.80 -11.36
N ASN A 145 -22.97 -8.76 -10.63
CA ASN A 145 -22.17 -8.45 -9.44
C ASN A 145 -20.74 -8.07 -9.83
N ILE A 146 -20.36 -6.81 -9.64
CA ILE A 146 -19.03 -6.28 -9.89
C ILE A 146 -18.27 -6.17 -8.57
N GLN A 147 -17.11 -6.81 -8.51
CA GLN A 147 -16.19 -6.69 -7.38
C GLN A 147 -15.23 -5.54 -7.60
N LEU A 148 -15.22 -4.58 -6.68
CA LEU A 148 -14.26 -3.48 -6.67
C LEU A 148 -13.17 -3.76 -5.63
N LEU A 149 -11.90 -3.53 -6.02
CA LEU A 149 -10.81 -3.48 -5.06
C LEU A 149 -11.00 -2.23 -4.20
N ASN A 150 -11.10 -2.42 -2.88
CA ASN A 150 -11.33 -1.33 -1.94
C ASN A 150 -10.11 -1.14 -1.02
N LEU A 151 -9.34 -0.10 -1.31
CA LEU A 151 -8.13 0.22 -0.57
C LEU A 151 -8.49 0.92 0.74
N THR A 152 -8.33 0.21 1.86
CA THR A 152 -8.64 0.71 3.21
C THR A 152 -7.46 0.75 4.17
N CYS A 153 -6.41 -0.01 3.87
CA CYS A 153 -5.16 0.00 4.61
C CYS A 153 -3.96 -0.20 3.68
N TYR A 154 -2.78 0.20 4.16
CA TYR A 154 -1.52 0.07 3.43
C TYR A 154 -1.23 -1.39 3.08
N GLY A 155 -0.73 -1.62 1.87
CA GLY A 155 -0.25 -2.90 1.37
C GLY A 155 -1.24 -3.56 0.40
N ILE A 156 -2.54 -3.25 0.48
CA ILE A 156 -3.55 -3.86 -0.39
C ILE A 156 -3.24 -3.58 -1.87
N LEU A 157 -2.87 -2.34 -2.21
CA LEU A 157 -2.55 -1.98 -3.58
C LEU A 157 -1.28 -2.70 -4.07
N THR A 158 -0.25 -2.76 -3.23
CA THR A 158 1.00 -3.45 -3.55
C THR A 158 0.78 -4.93 -3.85
N GLU A 159 0.01 -5.64 -3.00
CA GLU A 159 -0.32 -7.06 -3.23
C GLU A 159 -1.17 -7.21 -4.50
N PHE A 160 -2.19 -6.36 -4.70
CA PHE A 160 -3.01 -6.40 -5.92
C PHE A 160 -2.18 -6.21 -7.21
N LEU A 161 -1.31 -5.20 -7.23
CA LEU A 161 -0.45 -4.93 -8.39
C LEU A 161 0.50 -6.09 -8.65
N TRP A 162 1.01 -6.71 -7.60
CA TRP A 162 1.89 -7.87 -7.70
C TRP A 162 1.17 -9.10 -8.25
N ASP A 163 0.04 -9.46 -7.67
CA ASP A 163 -0.77 -10.62 -8.07
C ASP A 163 -1.24 -10.49 -9.52
N ASN A 164 -1.51 -9.27 -9.98
CA ASN A 164 -1.89 -8.96 -11.36
C ASN A 164 -0.69 -8.69 -12.30
N LYS A 165 0.55 -8.93 -11.84
CA LYS A 165 1.80 -8.76 -12.62
C LYS A 165 1.97 -7.35 -13.21
N GLN A 166 1.46 -6.33 -12.52
CA GLN A 166 1.53 -4.93 -12.94
C GLN A 166 2.79 -4.21 -12.43
N ILE A 167 3.54 -4.83 -11.51
CA ILE A 167 4.80 -4.31 -10.98
C ILE A 167 5.90 -5.38 -11.05
N SER A 168 7.14 -4.93 -11.16
CA SER A 168 8.29 -5.84 -11.12
C SER A 168 8.48 -6.42 -9.72
N PHE A 169 9.19 -7.55 -9.65
CA PHE A 169 9.53 -8.18 -8.38
C PHE A 169 10.34 -7.25 -7.47
N GLU A 170 11.30 -6.52 -8.03
CA GLU A 170 12.07 -5.50 -7.30
C GLU A 170 11.15 -4.45 -6.66
N LEU A 171 10.21 -3.91 -7.45
CA LEU A 171 9.30 -2.87 -6.98
C LEU A 171 8.36 -3.41 -5.88
N TYR A 172 7.88 -4.65 -6.04
CA TYR A 172 7.09 -5.33 -5.00
C TYR A 172 7.87 -5.46 -3.69
N LEU A 173 9.11 -5.97 -3.73
CA LEU A 173 9.93 -6.14 -2.54
C LEU A 173 10.17 -4.81 -1.82
N LYS A 174 10.52 -3.77 -2.58
CA LYS A 174 10.73 -2.42 -2.04
C LYS A 174 9.47 -1.87 -1.38
N ALA A 175 8.31 -1.97 -2.03
CA ALA A 175 7.05 -1.46 -1.50
C ALA A 175 6.56 -2.26 -0.28
N ARG A 176 6.70 -3.59 -0.31
CA ARG A 176 6.15 -4.50 0.71
C ARG A 176 6.97 -4.57 1.99
N PHE A 177 8.30 -4.44 1.89
CA PHE A 177 9.20 -4.79 3.00
C PHE A 177 10.07 -3.62 3.51
N SER A 178 10.30 -2.54 2.74
CA SER A 178 11.21 -1.44 3.16
C SER A 178 10.79 -0.65 4.40
N GLY A 179 9.57 -0.86 4.90
CA GLY A 179 9.05 -0.24 6.13
C GLY A 179 9.24 -1.08 7.40
N GLY A 180 9.81 -2.29 7.27
CA GLY A 180 9.96 -3.25 8.36
C GLY A 180 11.42 -3.53 8.71
N LYS A 181 11.73 -4.81 8.90
CA LYS A 181 13.08 -5.32 9.18
C LYS A 181 13.97 -5.38 7.95
N LEU A 182 13.45 -5.17 6.76
CA LEU A 182 14.26 -5.07 5.54
C LEU A 182 14.30 -3.63 5.05
N ASP A 183 15.46 -3.22 4.55
CA ASP A 183 15.64 -1.93 3.88
C ASP A 183 16.39 -2.14 2.57
N PHE A 184 15.79 -1.66 1.47
CA PHE A 184 16.33 -1.78 0.11
C PHE A 184 16.93 -0.47 -0.40
N SER A 185 17.12 0.55 0.47
CA SER A 185 17.60 1.88 0.12
C SER A 185 19.04 1.91 -0.41
N LYS A 186 19.86 0.91 -0.05
CA LYS A 186 21.27 0.79 -0.45
C LYS A 186 21.56 -0.46 -1.28
N VAL A 187 20.52 -1.04 -1.88
CA VAL A 187 20.68 -2.08 -2.89
C VAL A 187 21.66 -1.58 -3.96
N ASP A 188 22.72 -2.34 -4.20
CA ASP A 188 23.73 -1.99 -5.21
C ASP A 188 23.02 -1.77 -6.56
N LYS A 189 23.32 -0.67 -7.25
CA LYS A 189 22.76 -0.42 -8.60
C LYS A 189 23.16 -1.50 -9.61
N ARG A 190 24.20 -2.28 -9.31
CA ARG A 190 24.65 -3.44 -10.09
C ARG A 190 23.91 -4.73 -9.72
N MET A 191 23.07 -4.69 -8.69
CA MET A 191 22.24 -5.81 -8.28
C MET A 191 21.15 -6.01 -9.32
N ASP A 192 21.29 -7.10 -10.06
CA ASP A 192 20.35 -7.45 -11.10
C ASP A 192 19.30 -8.41 -10.53
N PHE A 193 18.08 -7.91 -10.26
CA PHE A 193 16.97 -8.76 -9.82
C PHE A 193 16.58 -9.80 -10.88
N THR A 194 17.07 -9.68 -12.13
CA THR A 194 16.82 -10.68 -13.17
C THR A 194 17.52 -12.02 -12.92
N ILE A 195 18.49 -12.09 -12.00
CA ILE A 195 19.08 -13.37 -11.57
C ILE A 195 18.04 -14.27 -10.86
N ILE A 196 16.95 -13.69 -10.38
CA ILE A 196 15.85 -14.38 -9.69
C ILE A 196 14.76 -14.69 -10.71
N GLN A 197 14.61 -15.96 -11.04
CA GLN A 197 13.57 -16.40 -11.95
C GLN A 197 12.19 -16.34 -11.28
N SER A 198 11.12 -16.23 -12.07
CA SER A 198 9.76 -16.14 -11.54
C SER A 198 9.37 -17.32 -10.63
N ALA A 199 9.88 -18.53 -10.91
CA ALA A 199 9.66 -19.71 -10.08
C ALA A 199 10.34 -19.62 -8.69
N GLU A 200 11.31 -18.73 -8.52
CA GLU A 200 12.12 -18.57 -7.31
C GLU A 200 11.63 -17.39 -6.44
N GLN A 201 10.86 -16.47 -7.03
CA GLN A 201 10.32 -15.30 -6.34
C GLN A 201 9.51 -15.63 -5.08
N PRO A 202 8.63 -16.67 -5.06
CA PRO A 202 7.90 -17.03 -3.85
C PRO A 202 8.81 -17.34 -2.65
N LEU A 203 9.99 -17.96 -2.88
CA LEU A 203 10.94 -18.28 -1.81
C LEU A 203 11.48 -17.03 -1.12
N PHE A 204 11.74 -15.97 -1.89
CA PHE A 204 12.15 -14.68 -1.35
C PHE A 204 11.02 -14.03 -0.55
N ILE A 205 9.81 -14.02 -1.08
CA ILE A 205 8.64 -13.43 -0.41
C ILE A 205 8.40 -14.14 0.93
N ASP A 206 8.41 -15.47 0.95
CA ASP A 206 8.20 -16.26 2.16
C ASP A 206 9.32 -16.05 3.18
N THR A 207 10.57 -16.02 2.73
CA THR A 207 11.72 -15.75 3.61
C THR A 207 11.63 -14.36 4.24
N PHE A 208 11.25 -13.34 3.46
CA PHE A 208 11.16 -11.98 3.94
C PHE A 208 9.95 -11.77 4.86
N ARG A 209 8.82 -12.43 4.60
CA ARG A 209 7.69 -12.50 5.54
C ARG A 209 8.12 -13.14 6.87
N LYS A 210 8.84 -14.26 6.80
CA LYS A 210 9.40 -14.91 8.00
C LYS A 210 10.31 -13.98 8.78
N LEU A 211 11.16 -13.19 8.12
CA LEU A 211 12.00 -12.20 8.80
C LEU A 211 11.15 -11.18 9.56
N GLU A 212 10.14 -10.58 8.91
CA GLU A 212 9.24 -9.60 9.56
C GLU A 212 8.52 -10.17 10.80
N GLU A 213 8.15 -11.44 10.77
CA GLU A 213 7.46 -12.13 11.87
C GLU A 213 8.37 -12.42 13.08
N LEU A 214 9.67 -12.66 12.84
CA LEU A 214 10.60 -13.06 13.89
C LEU A 214 11.23 -11.87 14.62
N THR A 215 11.49 -12.02 15.92
CA THR A 215 12.39 -11.10 16.63
C THR A 215 13.83 -11.32 16.21
N TRP A 216 14.71 -10.35 16.45
CA TRP A 216 16.12 -10.49 16.09
C TRP A 216 16.80 -11.65 16.82
N GLU A 217 16.42 -11.89 18.08
CA GLU A 217 16.89 -13.02 18.89
C GLU A 217 16.51 -14.35 18.24
N GLN A 218 15.29 -14.45 17.70
CA GLN A 218 14.84 -15.63 16.97
C GLN A 218 15.57 -15.78 15.64
N ILE A 219 15.79 -14.67 14.91
CA ILE A 219 16.53 -14.67 13.64
C ILE A 219 17.96 -15.23 13.83
N TYR A 220 18.64 -14.85 14.92
CA TYR A 220 20.00 -15.32 15.20
C TYR A 220 20.13 -16.83 15.42
N ILE A 221 19.07 -17.49 15.88
CA ILE A 221 19.07 -18.93 16.16
C ILE A 221 18.29 -19.74 15.12
N ASP A 222 17.65 -19.08 14.15
CA ASP A 222 16.85 -19.75 13.14
C ASP A 222 17.73 -20.49 12.13
N LYS A 223 17.67 -21.83 12.18
CA LYS A 223 18.46 -22.71 11.32
C LYS A 223 18.10 -22.61 9.83
N GLY A 224 16.88 -22.17 9.51
CA GLY A 224 16.42 -22.00 8.13
C GLY A 224 17.03 -20.76 7.49
N LEU A 225 17.04 -19.65 8.23
CA LEU A 225 17.66 -18.39 7.83
C LEU A 225 19.19 -18.47 7.90
N ASP A 226 19.78 -19.25 8.82
CA ASP A 226 21.24 -19.40 8.95
C ASP A 226 21.93 -18.03 8.93
N TYR A 227 21.37 -17.08 9.71
CA TYR A 227 21.84 -15.70 9.78
C TYR A 227 23.21 -15.65 10.44
N LYS A 228 24.21 -15.10 9.75
CA LYS A 228 25.58 -15.02 10.27
C LYS A 228 26.40 -13.90 9.68
N GLU A 229 27.44 -13.52 10.41
CA GLU A 229 28.45 -12.56 9.96
C GLU A 229 29.17 -13.12 8.73
N TYR A 230 29.47 -12.23 7.78
CA TYR A 230 30.12 -12.54 6.53
C TYR A 230 31.32 -11.61 6.34
N HIS A 231 32.51 -12.17 6.07
CA HIS A 231 33.78 -11.44 6.10
C HIS A 231 34.32 -11.02 4.72
N GLY A 232 33.53 -11.14 3.64
CA GLY A 232 34.06 -10.99 2.28
C GLY A 232 34.08 -9.59 1.67
N ILE A 233 33.79 -8.54 2.43
CA ILE A 233 33.92 -7.15 1.97
C ILE A 233 34.79 -6.40 2.97
N SER A 234 36.06 -6.16 2.61
CA SER A 234 36.95 -5.28 3.37
C SER A 234 36.31 -3.91 3.52
N GLY A 235 35.75 -3.62 4.70
CA GLY A 235 35.04 -2.40 4.99
C GLY A 235 34.92 -2.17 6.50
N VAL A 236 34.71 -0.90 6.86
CA VAL A 236 34.62 -0.41 8.26
C VAL A 236 33.40 -0.98 9.03
N ARG A 237 32.46 -1.63 8.33
CA ARG A 237 31.18 -2.10 8.88
C ARG A 237 31.00 -3.61 8.69
N LYS A 238 30.55 -4.29 9.75
CA LYS A 238 30.22 -5.71 9.73
C LYS A 238 29.10 -6.01 8.73
N THR A 239 29.37 -6.94 7.83
CA THR A 239 28.38 -7.47 6.89
C THR A 239 27.84 -8.81 7.34
N TYR A 240 26.62 -9.11 6.95
CA TYR A 240 25.89 -10.31 7.35
C TYR A 240 25.20 -10.91 6.12
N LYS A 241 24.87 -12.19 6.23
CA LYS A 241 24.07 -12.90 5.24
C LYS A 241 23.03 -13.79 5.90
N PHE A 242 21.93 -14.02 5.19
CA PHE A 242 20.95 -15.05 5.52
C PHE A 242 20.51 -15.81 4.27
N ARG A 243 20.00 -17.01 4.50
CA ARG A 243 19.50 -17.97 3.52
C ARG A 243 18.08 -17.66 3.11
N VAL A 244 17.87 -17.56 1.81
CA VAL A 244 16.55 -17.55 1.17
C VAL A 244 16.19 -18.94 0.68
N SER A 245 17.15 -19.63 0.06
CA SER A 245 17.00 -21.04 -0.35
C SER A 245 18.36 -21.71 -0.34
N GLN A 246 18.48 -23.00 -0.69
CA GLN A 246 19.82 -23.60 -0.83
C GLN A 246 20.68 -22.85 -1.85
N LYS A 247 20.05 -22.36 -2.94
CA LYS A 247 20.69 -21.56 -4.00
C LYS A 247 20.99 -20.12 -3.59
N PHE A 248 20.05 -19.44 -2.90
CA PHE A 248 20.15 -17.99 -2.70
C PHE A 248 20.56 -17.59 -1.29
N ARG A 249 21.47 -16.61 -1.20
CA ARG A 249 21.79 -15.85 0.02
C ARG A 249 21.49 -14.37 -0.20
N CYS A 250 20.98 -13.73 0.84
CA CYS A 250 20.82 -12.28 0.90
C CYS A 250 21.94 -11.69 1.75
N HIS A 251 22.60 -10.66 1.22
CA HIS A 251 23.74 -9.98 1.85
C HIS A 251 23.38 -8.54 2.19
N GLY A 252 23.92 -8.08 3.31
CA GLY A 252 23.61 -6.75 3.82
C GLY A 252 24.35 -6.44 5.11
N PHE A 253 23.86 -5.44 5.82
CA PHE A 253 24.30 -5.14 7.18
C PHE A 253 23.13 -4.72 8.05
N ARG A 254 23.29 -4.88 9.36
CA ARG A 254 22.28 -4.41 10.32
C ARG A 254 22.45 -2.92 10.61
N GLU A 255 21.34 -2.19 10.57
CA GLU A 255 21.22 -0.80 10.99
C GLU A 255 20.02 -0.68 11.93
N ARG A 256 20.30 -0.59 13.24
CA ARG A 256 19.28 -0.64 14.29
C ARG A 256 18.44 -1.93 14.16
N ASP A 257 17.15 -1.80 13.88
CA ASP A 257 16.22 -2.93 13.74
C ASP A 257 15.98 -3.38 12.30
N SER A 258 16.70 -2.81 11.34
CA SER A 258 16.56 -3.17 9.93
C SER A 258 17.85 -3.82 9.40
N PHE A 259 17.67 -4.75 8.48
CA PHE A 259 18.68 -5.33 7.62
C PHE A 259 18.69 -4.57 6.30
N VAL A 260 19.74 -3.81 6.08
CA VAL A 260 19.94 -3.08 4.83
C VAL A 260 20.50 -4.04 3.79
N VAL A 261 19.68 -4.39 2.81
CA VAL A 261 20.00 -5.29 1.71
C VAL A 261 20.97 -4.60 0.75
N ILE A 262 22.06 -5.28 0.44
CA ILE A 262 23.06 -4.84 -0.54
C ILE A 262 22.99 -5.68 -1.82
N GLY A 263 22.74 -6.99 -1.69
CA GLY A 263 22.90 -7.93 -2.80
C GLY A 263 22.30 -9.32 -2.56
N PHE A 264 22.11 -10.08 -3.63
CA PHE A 264 21.80 -11.51 -3.60
C PHE A 264 22.92 -12.30 -4.27
N GLU A 265 23.27 -13.45 -3.71
CA GLU A 265 24.31 -14.37 -4.22
C GLU A 265 23.65 -15.70 -4.64
N THR A 266 24.08 -16.26 -5.78
CA THR A 266 23.61 -17.54 -6.35
C THR A 266 24.67 -18.63 -6.34
N ASP A 267 25.94 -18.26 -6.51
CA ASP A 267 27.07 -19.17 -6.45
C ASP A 267 27.79 -18.90 -5.15
N HIS A 268 28.06 -19.90 -4.31
CA HIS A 268 28.69 -19.75 -3.00
C HIS A 268 30.12 -19.15 -3.02
N LYS A 269 30.56 -18.52 -4.12
CA LYS A 269 31.93 -18.07 -4.38
C LYS A 269 32.35 -16.88 -3.51
N LEU A 270 31.44 -16.00 -3.12
CA LEU A 270 31.71 -14.98 -2.10
C LEU A 270 31.72 -15.67 -0.73
N SER A 271 30.84 -16.62 -0.51
CA SER A 271 30.74 -17.41 0.72
C SER A 271 31.94 -18.33 1.03
N ASP A 272 32.68 -18.81 0.03
CA ASP A 272 33.84 -19.72 0.17
C ASP A 272 35.18 -19.00 0.43
N ARG A 273 35.19 -17.66 0.42
CA ARG A 273 36.38 -16.82 0.64
C ARG A 273 36.47 -16.20 2.04
N GLY A 274 35.58 -16.57 2.97
CA GLY A 274 35.52 -16.04 4.33
C GLY A 274 35.35 -17.13 5.37
#